data_AF-A0A7X6ZG61-F1
#
_entry.id   AF-A0A7X6ZG61-F1
#
_cell.length_a   1.000
_cell.length_b   1.000
_cell.length_c   1.000
_cell.angle_alpha   90.00
_cell.angle_beta   90.00
_cell.angle_gamma   90.00
#
_symmetry.space_group_name_H-M   'P 1'
#
loop_
_entity.id
_entity.type
_entity.pdbx_description
1 polymer ?
#
loop_
_entity_poly.entity_id
_entity_poly.type
_entity_poly.pdbx_seq_one_letter_code
_entity_poly.pdbx_strand_id
1 'polypeptide(L)'
;MSVELSSNAPHICRDEFDKEALEFLEKYYPEALEQPMAVPILYVVRHRMGLRVVEKRLTEDFSVLGQMCFTSGLTEIYDKEDGSYKMVKARFGTMIIDPDTIAKRNEGCKNNTIAHEAFHWHKHRDYHIAISLFDSKKAVRILSAFGEYDESNRANWSDEDWMEWQARGIAPRILM
;
A
#
# COMPACT_ATOMS: atom_id res chain seq x y z
N MET A 1 -31.80 -7.66 3.70
CA MET A 1 -30.93 -8.59 4.45
C MET A 1 -29.58 -7.90 4.57
N SER A 2 -29.31 -7.29 5.72
CA SER A 2 -27.99 -6.75 6.05
C SER A 2 -27.08 -7.93 6.32
N VAL A 3 -26.18 -8.23 5.39
CA VAL A 3 -25.06 -9.12 5.69
C VAL A 3 -24.15 -8.30 6.61
N GLU A 4 -24.18 -8.59 7.90
CA GLU A 4 -23.10 -8.18 8.78
C GLU A 4 -21.85 -8.94 8.35
N LEU A 5 -21.03 -8.30 7.51
CA LEU A 5 -19.65 -8.71 7.32
C LEU A 5 -18.93 -8.37 8.63
N SER A 6 -18.85 -9.33 9.56
CA SER A 6 -17.82 -9.29 10.59
C SER A 6 -16.48 -9.05 9.89
N SER A 7 -15.77 -8.01 10.30
CA SER A 7 -14.49 -7.54 9.73
C SER A 7 -13.65 -8.68 9.11
N ASN A 8 -13.48 -8.64 7.79
CA ASN A 8 -12.59 -9.53 7.03
C ASN A 8 -11.18 -8.95 6.88
N ALA A 9 -10.84 -7.90 7.64
CA ALA A 9 -9.48 -7.37 7.64
C ALA A 9 -8.57 -8.36 8.38
N PRO A 10 -7.38 -8.67 7.86
CA PRO A 10 -6.40 -9.45 8.62
C PRO A 10 -6.03 -8.73 9.91
N HIS A 11 -5.91 -9.45 11.02
CA HIS A 11 -5.40 -8.94 12.29
C HIS A 11 -4.08 -9.65 12.59
N ILE A 12 -2.98 -9.09 12.09
CA ILE A 12 -1.63 -9.62 12.24
C ILE A 12 -0.99 -8.97 13.46
N CYS A 13 -0.49 -9.77 14.42
CA CYS A 13 0.20 -9.23 15.58
C CYS A 13 1.62 -8.76 15.21
N ARG A 14 2.18 -7.82 16.00
CA ARG A 14 3.53 -7.28 15.75
C ARG A 14 4.60 -8.37 15.71
N ASP A 15 4.49 -9.39 16.56
CA ASP A 15 5.43 -10.51 16.62
C ASP A 15 5.36 -11.43 15.39
N GLU A 16 4.33 -11.27 14.54
CA GLU A 16 4.17 -11.99 13.28
C GLU A 16 4.66 -11.19 12.07
N PHE A 17 5.10 -9.93 12.24
CA PHE A 17 5.50 -9.09 11.10
C PHE A 17 6.70 -9.64 10.33
N ASP A 18 7.68 -10.23 11.03
CA ASP A 18 8.84 -10.84 10.38
C ASP A 18 8.43 -12.10 9.60
N LYS A 19 7.46 -12.87 10.13
CA LYS A 19 6.89 -14.03 9.44
C LYS A 19 6.14 -13.60 8.17
N GLU A 20 5.36 -12.53 8.24
CA GLU A 20 4.62 -11.99 7.07
C GLU A 20 5.55 -11.42 6.00
N ALA A 21 6.65 -10.77 6.40
CA ALA A 21 7.70 -10.34 5.48
C ALA A 21 8.38 -11.55 4.81
N LEU A 22 8.66 -12.62 5.57
CA LEU A 22 9.20 -13.87 5.05
C LEU A 22 8.24 -14.50 4.03
N GLU A 23 6.96 -14.65 4.35
CA GLU A 23 5.95 -15.20 3.43
C GLU A 23 5.86 -14.38 2.12
N PHE A 24 5.97 -13.05 2.20
CA PHE A 24 6.03 -12.18 1.02
C PHE A 24 7.26 -12.48 0.16
N LEU A 25 8.44 -12.58 0.77
CA LEU A 25 9.70 -12.83 0.06
C LEU A 25 9.74 -14.25 -0.53
N GLU A 26 9.32 -15.28 0.20
CA GLU A 26 9.22 -16.66 -0.29
C GLU A 26 8.36 -16.72 -1.57
N LYS A 27 7.28 -15.93 -1.61
CA LYS A 27 6.36 -15.92 -2.74
C LYS A 27 6.87 -15.15 -3.96
N TYR A 28 7.50 -13.99 -3.75
CA TYR A 28 7.79 -13.07 -4.85
C TYR A 28 9.27 -12.88 -5.15
N TYR A 29 10.16 -13.09 -4.18
CA TYR A 29 11.60 -12.88 -4.35
C TYR A 29 12.44 -13.73 -3.37
N PRO A 30 12.37 -15.06 -3.48
CA PRO A 30 13.05 -15.98 -2.56
C PRO A 30 14.59 -15.82 -2.60
N GLU A 31 15.14 -15.23 -3.66
CA GLU A 31 16.58 -14.98 -3.79
C GLU A 31 17.15 -14.15 -2.63
N ALA A 32 16.36 -13.22 -2.08
CA ALA A 32 16.77 -12.42 -0.92
C ALA A 32 16.85 -13.21 0.38
N LEU A 33 16.27 -14.42 0.44
CA LEU A 33 16.33 -15.31 1.60
C LEU A 33 17.54 -16.26 1.54
N GLU A 34 18.09 -16.48 0.34
CA GLU A 34 19.25 -17.36 0.14
C GLU A 34 20.57 -16.61 0.32
N GLN A 35 20.63 -15.35 -0.10
CA GLN A 35 21.83 -14.53 -0.03
C GLN A 35 21.51 -13.10 0.43
N PRO A 36 22.31 -12.52 1.35
CA PRO A 36 22.13 -11.13 1.75
C PRO A 36 22.22 -10.18 0.55
N MET A 37 21.12 -9.48 0.27
CA MET A 37 21.03 -8.53 -0.82
C MET A 37 19.97 -7.47 -0.56
N ALA A 38 20.11 -6.31 -1.20
CA ALA A 38 19.02 -5.35 -1.23
C ALA A 38 17.87 -5.91 -2.09
N VAL A 39 16.65 -5.93 -1.54
CA VAL A 39 15.47 -6.38 -2.29
C VAL A 39 15.13 -5.35 -3.37
N PRO A 40 15.17 -5.70 -4.67
CA PRO A 40 14.88 -4.78 -5.76
C PRO A 40 13.36 -4.61 -5.90
N ILE A 41 12.72 -3.96 -4.93
CA ILE A 41 11.25 -3.99 -4.75
C ILE A 41 10.47 -3.50 -5.97
N LEU A 42 10.97 -2.50 -6.71
CA LEU A 42 10.33 -2.06 -7.95
C LEU A 42 10.30 -3.17 -9.02
N TYR A 43 11.37 -3.97 -9.11
CA TYR A 43 11.42 -5.15 -9.99
C TYR A 43 10.42 -6.21 -9.52
N VAL A 44 10.39 -6.50 -8.21
CA VAL A 44 9.47 -7.47 -7.61
C VAL A 44 8.01 -7.10 -7.94
N VAL A 45 7.62 -5.87 -7.66
CA VAL A 45 6.26 -5.37 -7.92
C VAL A 45 5.88 -5.45 -9.40
N ARG A 46 6.78 -5.04 -10.30
CA ARG A 46 6.48 -5.03 -11.75
C ARG A 46 6.48 -6.41 -12.38
N HIS A 47 7.45 -7.25 -12.04
CA HIS A 47 7.75 -8.48 -12.79
C HIS A 47 7.35 -9.75 -12.07
N ARG A 48 7.31 -9.75 -10.73
CA ARG A 48 6.92 -10.93 -9.93
C ARG A 48 5.46 -10.86 -9.51
N MET A 49 4.98 -9.67 -9.15
CA MET A 49 3.57 -9.45 -8.77
C MET A 49 2.67 -9.04 -9.95
N GLY A 50 3.26 -8.57 -11.06
CA GLY A 50 2.51 -8.14 -12.25
C GLY A 50 1.79 -6.80 -12.10
N LEU A 51 2.24 -5.95 -11.18
CA LEU A 51 1.63 -4.66 -10.89
C LEU A 51 2.18 -3.54 -11.77
N ARG A 52 1.36 -2.51 -11.97
CA ARG A 52 1.75 -1.29 -12.66
C ARG A 52 2.18 -0.26 -11.63
N VAL A 53 3.35 0.34 -11.82
CA VAL A 53 3.82 1.46 -10.98
C VAL A 53 3.90 2.70 -11.83
N VAL A 54 3.16 3.73 -11.46
CA VAL A 54 3.16 5.05 -12.09
C VAL A 54 3.52 6.13 -11.08
N GLU A 55 4.17 7.20 -11.53
CA GLU A 55 4.53 8.31 -10.68
C GLU A 55 3.64 9.52 -10.96
N LYS A 56 2.85 9.92 -9.96
CA LYS A 56 1.94 11.08 -9.99
C LYS A 56 1.82 11.64 -8.59
N ARG A 57 1.74 12.97 -8.46
CA ARG A 57 1.51 13.61 -7.16
C ARG A 57 0.12 13.27 -6.66
N LEU A 58 0.02 12.88 -5.40
CA LEU A 58 -1.24 12.44 -4.80
C LEU A 58 -1.93 13.60 -4.09
N THR A 59 -1.19 14.40 -3.34
CA THR A 59 -1.69 15.57 -2.64
C THR A 59 -0.80 16.79 -2.84
N GLU A 60 -1.37 17.98 -2.65
CA GLU A 60 -0.63 19.24 -2.72
C GLU A 60 0.50 19.34 -1.69
N ASP A 61 0.21 18.88 -0.47
CA ASP A 61 1.08 19.00 0.70
C ASP A 61 2.01 17.80 0.90
N PHE A 62 1.95 16.78 0.04
CA PHE A 62 2.71 15.53 0.15
C PHE A 62 2.39 14.72 1.43
N SER A 63 1.17 14.86 1.96
CA SER A 63 0.66 14.03 3.05
C SER A 63 0.46 12.56 2.68
N VAL A 64 0.29 12.23 1.38
CA VAL A 64 0.15 10.86 0.88
C VAL A 64 1.34 10.50 -0.01
N LEU A 65 2.03 9.40 0.34
CA LEU A 65 3.22 8.93 -0.36
C LEU A 65 2.92 7.96 -1.51
N GLY A 66 1.90 7.12 -1.31
CA GLY A 66 1.54 6.01 -2.19
C GLY A 66 0.04 5.75 -2.18
N GLN A 67 -0.44 5.14 -3.26
CA GLN A 67 -1.81 4.69 -3.38
C GLN A 67 -1.92 3.40 -4.20
N MET A 68 -2.51 2.37 -3.61
CA MET A 68 -2.88 1.13 -4.31
C MET A 68 -4.30 1.16 -4.86
N CYS A 69 -4.45 0.90 -6.17
CA CYS A 69 -5.74 0.77 -6.85
C CYS A 69 -6.14 -0.71 -6.98
N PHE A 70 -7.02 -1.16 -6.09
CA PHE A 70 -7.55 -2.53 -6.04
C PHE A 70 -8.63 -2.83 -7.06
N THR A 71 -9.16 -1.81 -7.74
CA THR A 71 -10.18 -1.92 -8.78
C THR A 71 -9.84 -0.97 -9.94
N SER A 72 -10.45 -1.19 -11.10
CA SER A 72 -10.35 -0.22 -12.21
C SER A 72 -11.37 0.90 -11.99
N GLY A 73 -10.96 2.15 -12.19
CA GLY A 73 -11.85 3.28 -11.94
C GLY A 73 -11.17 4.63 -12.16
N LEU A 74 -11.77 5.68 -11.60
CA LEU A 74 -11.17 7.00 -11.54
C LEU A 74 -10.52 7.23 -10.18
N THR A 75 -9.30 7.77 -10.21
CA THR A 75 -8.58 8.23 -9.04
C THR A 75 -8.14 9.68 -9.24
N GLU A 76 -7.97 10.39 -8.15
CA GLU A 76 -7.63 11.79 -8.08
C GLU A 76 -6.12 11.89 -7.89
N ILE A 77 -5.50 12.81 -8.60
CA ILE A 77 -4.10 13.18 -8.47
C ILE A 77 -4.01 14.70 -8.39
N TYR A 78 -2.97 15.20 -7.74
CA TYR A 78 -2.69 16.63 -7.72
C TYR A 78 -1.83 17.02 -8.92
N ASP A 79 -2.32 17.98 -9.71
CA ASP A 79 -1.54 18.61 -10.77
C ASP A 79 -0.91 19.89 -10.25
N LYS A 80 0.42 19.88 -10.15
CA LYS A 80 1.19 21.03 -9.65
C LYS A 80 1.26 22.19 -10.64
N GLU A 81 1.14 21.93 -11.94
CA GLU A 81 1.19 22.99 -12.95
C GLU A 81 -0.09 23.84 -12.90
N ASP A 82 -1.22 23.18 -12.74
CA ASP A 82 -2.55 23.82 -12.65
C ASP A 82 -2.99 24.12 -11.21
N GLY A 83 -2.23 23.69 -10.20
CA GLY A 83 -2.56 23.85 -8.78
C GLY A 83 -3.91 23.23 -8.39
N SER A 84 -4.30 22.12 -9.02
CA SER A 84 -5.64 21.55 -8.89
C SER A 84 -5.67 20.03 -8.91
N TYR A 85 -6.72 19.45 -8.33
CA TYR A 85 -6.95 18.01 -8.34
C TYR A 85 -7.65 17.57 -9.63
N LYS A 86 -7.17 16.48 -10.22
CA LYS A 86 -7.67 15.91 -11.48
C LYS A 86 -8.00 14.44 -11.34
N MET A 87 -9.14 14.03 -11.91
CA MET A 87 -9.52 12.62 -12.02
C MET A 87 -8.85 11.96 -13.21
N VAL A 88 -8.08 10.90 -12.96
CA VAL A 88 -7.40 10.07 -13.95
C VAL A 88 -7.88 8.62 -13.87
N LYS A 89 -7.86 7.91 -15.00
CA LYS A 89 -8.21 6.49 -15.03
C LYS A 89 -7.06 5.65 -14.47
N ALA A 90 -7.35 4.83 -13.48
CA ALA A 90 -6.46 3.79 -12.99
C ALA A 90 -7.02 2.41 -13.36
N ARG A 91 -6.13 1.49 -13.75
CA ARG A 91 -6.49 0.09 -13.93
C ARG A 91 -6.29 -0.65 -12.62
N PHE A 92 -7.06 -1.71 -12.41
CA PHE A 92 -6.81 -2.71 -11.39
C PHE A 92 -5.31 -3.09 -11.34
N GLY A 93 -4.72 -3.12 -10.14
CA GLY A 93 -3.30 -3.41 -9.96
C GLY A 93 -2.37 -2.27 -10.36
N THR A 94 -2.85 -1.02 -10.24
CA THR A 94 -2.01 0.17 -10.40
C THR A 94 -1.65 0.72 -9.03
N MET A 95 -0.34 0.79 -8.77
CA MET A 95 0.28 1.55 -7.70
C MET A 95 0.64 2.93 -8.23
N ILE A 96 0.20 3.97 -7.52
CA ILE A 96 0.61 5.35 -7.78
C ILE A 96 1.57 5.76 -6.66
N ILE A 97 2.76 6.20 -7.04
CA ILE A 97 3.78 6.68 -6.11
C ILE A 97 3.97 8.17 -6.31
N ASP A 98 3.94 8.94 -5.22
CA ASP A 98 4.23 10.36 -5.31
C ASP A 98 5.73 10.57 -5.62
N PRO A 99 6.10 11.27 -6.72
CA PRO A 99 7.50 11.47 -7.09
C PRO A 99 8.30 12.26 -6.04
N ASP A 100 7.62 13.02 -5.17
CA ASP A 100 8.27 13.75 -4.09
C ASP A 100 8.82 12.79 -3.00
N THR A 101 8.48 11.49 -3.02
CA THR A 101 9.16 10.44 -2.21
C THR A 101 10.66 10.37 -2.45
N ILE A 102 11.10 10.58 -3.70
CA ILE A 102 12.53 10.77 -3.98
C ILE A 102 12.89 12.24 -3.75
N ALA A 103 12.16 13.17 -4.38
CA ALA A 103 12.62 14.55 -4.51
C ALA A 103 12.73 15.30 -3.17
N LYS A 104 11.89 14.97 -2.19
CA LYS A 104 11.89 15.56 -0.84
C LYS A 104 12.55 14.66 0.21
N ARG A 105 12.79 13.37 -0.10
CA ARG A 105 13.37 12.40 0.83
C ARG A 105 14.55 11.66 0.19
N ASN A 106 14.41 10.38 -0.15
CA ASN A 106 15.48 9.55 -0.71
C ASN A 106 14.89 8.28 -1.36
N GLU A 107 15.76 7.51 -2.03
CA GLU A 107 15.37 6.26 -2.68
C GLU A 107 14.83 5.21 -1.70
N GLY A 108 15.34 5.17 -0.47
CA GLY A 108 14.83 4.30 0.59
C GLY A 108 13.37 4.59 0.95
N CYS A 109 12.99 5.87 1.01
CA CYS A 109 11.61 6.29 1.24
C CYS A 109 10.70 5.78 0.12
N LYS A 110 11.09 5.96 -1.15
CA LYS A 110 10.33 5.43 -2.29
C LYS A 110 10.22 3.90 -2.24
N ASN A 111 11.33 3.21 -1.97
CA ASN A 111 11.33 1.75 -1.90
C ASN A 111 10.43 1.24 -0.78
N ASN A 112 10.44 1.90 0.38
CA ASN A 112 9.55 1.59 1.49
C ASN A 112 8.07 1.83 1.13
N THR A 113 7.75 2.96 0.49
CA THR A 113 6.38 3.22 0.00
C THR A 113 5.94 2.15 -1.01
N ILE A 114 6.81 1.74 -1.93
CA ILE A 114 6.50 0.65 -2.87
C ILE A 114 6.25 -0.67 -2.12
N ALA A 115 7.08 -1.00 -1.12
CA ALA A 115 6.90 -2.20 -0.30
C ALA A 115 5.60 -2.16 0.51
N HIS A 116 5.24 -1.00 1.08
CA HIS A 116 3.99 -0.75 1.80
C HIS A 116 2.78 -1.03 0.92
N GLU A 117 2.70 -0.39 -0.24
CA GLU A 117 1.61 -0.60 -1.19
C GLU A 117 1.60 -2.03 -1.76
N ALA A 118 2.78 -2.66 -1.93
CA ALA A 118 2.88 -4.06 -2.35
C ALA A 118 2.32 -5.01 -1.29
N PHE A 119 2.56 -4.75 -0.01
CA PHE A 119 2.00 -5.55 1.08
C PHE A 119 0.47 -5.43 1.14
N HIS A 120 -0.05 -4.22 0.96
CA HIS A 120 -1.49 -3.99 0.79
C HIS A 120 -2.07 -4.83 -0.36
N TRP A 121 -1.38 -4.89 -1.50
CA TRP A 121 -1.79 -5.78 -2.58
C TRP A 121 -1.74 -7.26 -2.20
N HIS A 122 -0.70 -7.68 -1.49
CA HIS A 122 -0.49 -9.07 -1.13
C HIS A 122 -1.53 -9.59 -0.13
N LYS A 123 -1.82 -8.84 0.93
CA LYS A 123 -2.59 -9.31 2.09
C LYS A 123 -3.97 -8.66 2.22
N HIS A 124 -4.12 -7.42 1.80
CA HIS A 124 -5.34 -6.62 2.02
C HIS A 124 -6.28 -6.57 0.80
N ARG A 125 -5.86 -7.15 -0.34
CA ARG A 125 -6.59 -7.06 -1.61
C ARG A 125 -8.02 -7.57 -1.56
N ASP A 126 -8.25 -8.75 -0.98
CA ASP A 126 -9.59 -9.35 -1.00
C ASP A 126 -10.59 -8.54 -0.16
N TYR A 127 -10.12 -7.93 0.94
CA TYR A 127 -10.91 -6.98 1.73
C TYR A 127 -11.34 -5.77 0.88
N HIS A 128 -10.40 -5.10 0.20
CA HIS A 128 -10.72 -3.92 -0.61
C HIS A 128 -11.59 -4.25 -1.83
N ILE A 129 -11.42 -5.42 -2.44
CA ILE A 129 -12.32 -5.89 -3.50
C ILE A 129 -13.72 -6.13 -2.93
N ALA A 130 -13.87 -6.79 -1.77
CA ALA A 130 -15.18 -7.02 -1.18
C ALA A 130 -15.89 -5.70 -0.83
N ILE A 131 -15.21 -4.77 -0.17
CA ILE A 131 -15.77 -3.45 0.17
C ILE A 131 -16.14 -2.65 -1.09
N SER A 132 -15.39 -2.80 -2.18
CA SER A 132 -15.69 -2.10 -3.44
C SER A 132 -17.08 -2.39 -4.02
N LEU A 133 -17.63 -3.57 -3.72
CA LEU A 133 -18.95 -3.98 -4.20
C LEU A 133 -20.08 -3.25 -3.46
N PHE A 134 -19.80 -2.74 -2.27
CA PHE A 134 -20.76 -2.02 -1.43
C PHE A 134 -20.54 -0.50 -1.47
N ASP A 135 -19.28 -0.06 -1.59
CA ASP A 135 -18.90 1.33 -1.74
C ASP A 135 -17.78 1.49 -2.78
N SER A 136 -18.19 1.88 -3.99
CA SER A 136 -17.30 2.12 -5.12
C SER A 136 -16.25 3.23 -4.87
N LYS A 137 -16.40 4.09 -3.85
CA LYS A 137 -15.40 5.10 -3.50
C LYS A 137 -14.29 4.54 -2.61
N LYS A 138 -14.64 3.63 -1.68
CA LYS A 138 -13.67 2.89 -0.83
C LYS A 138 -12.91 1.82 -1.60
N ALA A 139 -13.43 1.42 -2.76
CA ALA A 139 -12.81 0.49 -3.70
C ALA A 139 -11.43 0.88 -4.24
N VAL A 140 -11.13 2.19 -4.22
CA VAL A 140 -10.14 2.75 -5.14
C VAL A 140 -8.80 2.97 -4.46
N ARG A 141 -8.74 3.09 -3.11
CA ARG A 141 -7.57 3.71 -2.47
C ARG A 141 -7.33 3.20 -1.08
N ILE A 142 -6.10 2.76 -0.86
CA ILE A 142 -5.42 2.94 0.41
C ILE A 142 -4.44 4.08 0.23
N LEU A 143 -4.33 4.97 1.19
CA LEU A 143 -3.43 6.11 1.15
C LEU A 143 -2.39 5.91 2.26
N SER A 144 -1.13 5.67 1.87
CA SER A 144 -0.03 5.69 2.82
C SER A 144 0.22 7.14 3.26
N ALA A 145 -0.38 7.51 4.39
CA ALA A 145 -0.27 8.84 4.99
C ALA A 145 0.79 8.88 6.09
N PHE A 146 1.38 10.06 6.31
CA PHE A 146 2.32 10.27 7.42
C PHE A 146 1.54 10.53 8.72
N GLY A 147 1.62 9.63 9.71
CA GLY A 147 1.00 9.81 11.02
C GLY A 147 1.43 8.75 12.04
N GLU A 148 1.40 9.08 13.33
CA GLU A 148 1.65 8.13 14.41
C GLU A 148 0.36 7.36 14.73
N TYR A 149 0.48 6.04 14.95
CA TYR A 149 -0.63 5.23 15.44
C TYR A 149 -0.55 5.11 16.95
N ASP A 150 -1.62 5.51 17.65
CA ASP A 150 -1.76 5.24 19.08
C ASP A 150 -2.17 3.77 19.29
N GLU A 151 -1.17 2.94 19.54
CA GLU A 151 -1.35 1.52 19.82
C GLU A 151 -2.03 1.24 21.16
N SER A 152 -2.10 2.22 22.06
CA SER A 152 -2.86 2.06 23.31
C SER A 152 -4.38 2.07 23.06
N ASN A 153 -4.81 2.58 21.91
CA ASN A 153 -6.20 2.71 21.51
C ASN A 153 -6.65 1.71 20.43
N ARG A 154 -5.94 0.57 20.28
CA ARG A 154 -6.25 -0.47 19.27
C ARG A 154 -7.68 -0.99 19.30
N ALA A 155 -8.35 -0.93 20.45
CA ALA A 155 -9.74 -1.35 20.58
C ALA A 155 -10.72 -0.52 19.72
N ASN A 156 -10.32 0.70 19.35
CA ASN A 156 -11.12 1.63 18.54
C ASN A 156 -10.61 1.77 17.11
N TRP A 157 -9.63 0.97 16.70
CA TRP A 157 -9.10 1.00 15.34
C TRP A 157 -10.13 0.48 14.34
N SER A 158 -10.26 1.18 13.23
CA SER A 158 -10.97 0.67 12.07
C SER A 158 -10.16 -0.43 11.37
N ASP A 159 -10.81 -1.16 10.46
CA ASP A 159 -10.13 -2.11 9.58
C ASP A 159 -8.98 -1.45 8.78
N GLU A 160 -9.19 -0.21 8.32
CA GLU A 160 -8.17 0.55 7.58
C GLU A 160 -6.98 0.90 8.48
N ASP A 161 -7.21 1.26 9.75
CA ASP A 161 -6.13 1.52 10.72
C ASP A 161 -5.29 0.26 10.97
N TRP A 162 -5.94 -0.90 11.10
CA TRP A 162 -5.26 -2.18 11.25
C TRP A 162 -4.38 -2.51 10.05
N MET A 163 -4.93 -2.39 8.83
CA MET A 163 -4.20 -2.72 7.60
C MET A 163 -3.02 -1.76 7.35
N GLU A 164 -3.20 -0.47 7.59
CA GLU A 164 -2.12 0.53 7.49
C GLU A 164 -1.02 0.29 8.51
N TRP A 165 -1.38 0.00 9.77
CA TRP A 165 -0.41 -0.30 10.81
C TRP A 165 0.41 -1.56 10.48
N GLN A 166 -0.23 -2.60 9.95
CA GLN A 166 0.43 -3.82 9.49
C GLN A 166 1.38 -3.54 8.32
N ALA A 167 0.92 -2.83 7.29
CA ALA A 167 1.75 -2.50 6.13
C ALA A 167 2.97 -1.65 6.52
N ARG A 168 2.80 -0.66 7.41
CA ARG A 168 3.93 0.16 7.92
C ARG A 168 4.95 -0.66 8.69
N GLY A 169 4.49 -1.64 9.45
CA GLY A 169 5.37 -2.53 10.20
C GLY A 169 6.11 -3.53 9.30
N ILE A 170 5.45 -4.07 8.28
CA ILE A 170 5.97 -5.19 7.48
C ILE A 170 6.81 -4.68 6.30
N ALA A 171 6.46 -3.56 5.68
CA ALA A 171 7.20 -2.97 4.56
C ALA A 171 8.72 -2.82 4.79
N PRO A 172 9.21 -2.27 5.92
CA PRO A 172 10.65 -2.20 6.16
C PRO A 172 11.29 -3.58 6.32
N ARG A 173 10.58 -4.57 6.87
CA ARG A 173 11.07 -5.95 7.04
C ARG A 173 11.16 -6.70 5.71
N ILE A 174 10.32 -6.38 4.73
CA ILE A 174 10.46 -6.90 3.36
C ILE A 174 11.76 -6.41 2.71
N LEU A 175 12.28 -5.25 3.12
CA LEU A 175 13.44 -4.61 2.50
C LEU A 175 14.77 -4.86 3.22
N MET A 176 14.76 -5.58 4.36
CA MET A 176 15.90 -5.74 5.27
C MET A 176 16.28 -7.20 5.50
#